data_AF-A0A7Y5J4X9-F1
#
_entry.id   AF-A0A7Y5J4X9-F1
#
_cell.length_a   1.000
_cell.length_b   1.000
_cell.length_c   1.000
_cell.angle_alpha   90.00
_cell.angle_beta   90.00
_cell.angle_gamma   90.00
#
_symmetry.space_group_name_H-M   'P 1'
#
loop_
_entity.id
_entity.type
_entity.pdbx_description
1 polymer ?
#
loop_
_entity_poly.entity_id
_entity_poly.type
_entity_poly.pdbx_seq_one_letter_code
_entity_poly.pdbx_strand_id
1 'polypeptide(L)'
;MLPIPKVLQNSIIIFLFLPFLVKSQCYDDYFGFWKTNDGKFIKLIEPDPDRKIKGETAVGDRNQCFKGAYFYEDKMIKILSYESLYDEDTKENQFINRSFYFKVISVDKQIMKIRPISDEMKKMFGQNDITLFNEYFTPFERFELDSLYYTRLHFPYAIQIDKNGNMHLEDYRSYKVKKKKYFSGKLDKNQFIELKNLIYRSQITSMSNCEINKSCSDCHPTILKIFHNNKLTYYRAGMIHASAVSLVWKLDEIISNTKWKKIKKRKTVANRIGRSEP
;
A
#
# COMPACT_ATOMS: atom_id res chain seq x y z
N MET A 1 73.92 -32.19 -0.79
CA MET A 1 72.47 -32.13 -0.54
C MET A 1 72.23 -31.22 0.65
N LEU A 2 71.78 -29.99 0.41
CA LEU A 2 71.55 -28.98 1.45
C LEU A 2 70.05 -28.97 1.84
N PRO A 3 69.72 -28.84 3.13
CA PRO A 3 68.34 -28.83 3.60
C PRO A 3 67.67 -27.50 3.29
N ILE A 4 66.46 -27.56 2.72
CA ILE A 4 65.61 -26.40 2.45
C ILE A 4 65.02 -25.90 3.79
N PRO A 5 65.03 -24.58 4.07
CA PRO A 5 64.59 -24.02 5.34
C PRO A 5 63.06 -24.04 5.51
N LYS A 6 62.65 -24.27 6.77
CA LYS A 6 61.28 -24.43 7.31
C LYS A 6 60.44 -23.14 7.33
N VAL A 7 60.56 -22.27 6.31
CA VAL A 7 59.88 -20.95 6.27
C VAL A 7 58.67 -20.92 5.31
N LEU A 8 58.22 -22.08 4.83
CA LEU A 8 57.10 -22.21 3.89
C LEU A 8 55.97 -23.12 4.42
N GLN A 9 55.61 -22.99 5.70
CA GLN A 9 54.46 -23.70 6.27
C GLN A 9 53.36 -22.81 6.85
N ASN A 10 53.53 -21.48 6.85
CA ASN A 10 52.53 -20.55 7.40
C ASN A 10 51.93 -19.60 6.37
N SER A 11 51.89 -19.98 5.09
CA SER A 11 51.27 -19.15 4.06
C SER A 11 50.41 -20.01 3.16
N ILE A 12 49.12 -19.64 3.10
CA ILE A 12 48.15 -20.05 2.09
C ILE A 12 47.44 -21.39 2.38
N ILE A 13 46.64 -21.45 3.45
CA ILE A 13 45.25 -21.97 3.38
C ILE A 13 44.40 -21.19 4.40
N ILE A 14 44.21 -19.90 4.17
CA ILE A 14 42.98 -19.23 4.63
C ILE A 14 42.09 -19.23 3.40
N PHE A 15 41.48 -20.38 3.12
CA PHE A 15 40.34 -20.42 2.22
C PHE A 15 39.25 -19.64 2.94
N LEU A 16 39.05 -18.42 2.45
CA LEU A 16 37.94 -17.53 2.70
C LEU A 16 36.64 -18.31 2.50
N PHE A 17 36.19 -19.05 3.51
CA PHE A 17 34.77 -19.27 3.75
C PHE A 17 34.21 -17.95 4.29
N LEU A 18 34.23 -16.91 3.44
CA LEU A 18 33.16 -15.93 3.48
C LEU A 18 31.95 -16.74 3.04
N PRO A 19 30.99 -17.07 3.92
CA PRO A 19 29.68 -17.41 3.42
C PRO A 19 29.30 -16.25 2.51
N PHE A 20 29.07 -16.54 1.24
CA PHE A 20 28.23 -15.68 0.42
C PHE A 20 26.89 -15.65 1.15
N LEU A 21 26.79 -14.77 2.15
CA LEU A 21 25.56 -14.17 2.61
C LEU A 21 25.07 -13.38 1.39
N VAL A 22 24.51 -14.12 0.43
CA VAL A 22 23.49 -13.61 -0.45
C VAL A 22 22.42 -13.14 0.52
N LYS A 23 22.49 -11.86 0.89
CA LYS A 23 21.37 -11.20 1.54
C LYS A 23 20.26 -11.37 0.52
N SER A 24 19.35 -12.31 0.77
CA SER A 24 18.04 -12.29 0.16
C SER A 24 17.46 -10.94 0.57
N GLN A 25 17.60 -9.97 -0.33
CA GLN A 25 17.04 -8.67 -0.14
C GLN A 25 15.53 -8.92 -0.25
N CYS A 26 14.83 -9.02 0.88
CA CYS A 26 13.39 -9.22 0.87
C CYS A 26 12.78 -8.13 -0.02
N TYR A 27 12.12 -8.56 -1.10
CA TYR A 27 11.59 -7.69 -2.15
C TYR A 27 10.23 -7.09 -1.74
N ASP A 28 9.90 -7.05 -0.45
CA ASP A 28 8.63 -6.54 0.11
C ASP A 28 8.33 -5.10 -0.38
N ASP A 29 9.38 -4.32 -0.70
CA ASP A 29 9.29 -2.94 -1.21
C ASP A 29 8.84 -2.84 -2.70
N TYR A 30 8.81 -3.94 -3.46
CA TYR A 30 8.57 -3.91 -4.93
C TYR A 30 7.18 -4.42 -5.34
N PHE A 31 6.41 -4.91 -4.37
CA PHE A 31 5.02 -5.29 -4.58
C PHE A 31 4.15 -4.05 -4.68
N GLY A 32 3.30 -4.00 -5.71
CA GLY A 32 2.47 -2.84 -5.96
C GLY A 32 2.02 -2.65 -7.40
N PHE A 33 1.39 -1.51 -7.68
CA PHE A 33 0.93 -1.11 -9.01
C PHE A 33 2.06 -0.38 -9.71
N TRP A 34 2.37 -0.88 -10.89
CA TRP A 34 3.39 -0.39 -11.77
C TRP A 34 2.73 0.12 -13.04
N LYS A 35 2.90 1.41 -13.35
CA LYS A 35 2.26 2.06 -14.48
C LYS A 35 3.28 2.31 -15.58
N THR A 36 2.93 2.00 -16.81
CA THR A 36 3.71 2.35 -18.02
C THR A 36 3.48 3.81 -18.43
N ASN A 37 4.35 4.36 -19.29
CA ASN A 37 4.15 5.69 -19.88
C ASN A 37 2.84 5.82 -20.67
N ASP A 38 2.37 4.76 -21.32
CA ASP A 38 1.13 4.70 -22.08
C ASP A 38 -0.11 4.37 -21.22
N GLY A 39 0.05 4.28 -19.90
CA GLY A 39 -1.06 4.16 -18.96
C GLY A 39 -1.55 2.75 -18.65
N LYS A 40 -0.90 1.71 -19.18
CA LYS A 40 -1.13 0.31 -18.81
C LYS A 40 -0.54 -0.01 -17.44
N PHE A 41 -1.14 -0.97 -16.72
CA PHE A 41 -0.74 -1.35 -15.37
C PHE A 41 -0.23 -2.79 -15.27
N ILE A 42 0.74 -3.00 -14.40
CA ILE A 42 1.21 -4.30 -13.92
C ILE A 42 1.12 -4.27 -12.40
N LYS A 43 0.35 -5.16 -11.78
CA LYS A 43 0.29 -5.25 -10.32
C LYS A 43 1.08 -6.46 -9.84
N LEU A 44 2.20 -6.26 -9.15
CA LEU A 44 2.96 -7.33 -8.50
C LEU A 44 2.38 -7.57 -7.09
N ILE A 45 1.97 -8.78 -6.75
CA ILE A 45 1.36 -9.14 -5.44
C ILE A 45 2.24 -10.18 -4.75
N GLU A 46 2.42 -10.01 -3.44
CA GLU A 46 3.21 -10.91 -2.59
C GLU A 46 2.71 -12.37 -2.65
N PRO A 47 3.63 -13.35 -2.55
CA PRO A 47 3.24 -14.72 -2.29
C PRO A 47 2.56 -14.86 -0.93
N ASP A 48 1.43 -15.57 -0.89
CA ASP A 48 0.70 -15.93 0.34
C ASP A 48 1.19 -17.32 0.79
N PRO A 49 2.06 -17.41 1.82
CA PRO A 49 2.64 -18.67 2.26
C PRO A 49 1.60 -19.63 2.86
N ASP A 50 0.52 -19.11 3.46
CA ASP A 50 -0.49 -19.90 4.15
C ASP A 50 -1.45 -20.60 3.20
N ARG A 51 -1.67 -20.02 2.00
CA ARG A 51 -2.55 -20.62 0.99
C ARG A 51 -1.85 -21.56 0.00
N LYS A 52 -0.53 -21.76 0.10
CA LYS A 52 0.31 -22.34 -0.98
C LYS A 52 0.11 -21.63 -2.34
N ILE A 53 -0.44 -20.42 -2.34
CA ILE A 53 -0.64 -19.59 -3.52
C ILE A 53 0.63 -18.77 -3.65
N LYS A 54 1.56 -19.20 -4.50
CA LYS A 54 2.77 -18.41 -4.72
C LYS A 54 2.39 -17.26 -5.68
N GLY A 55 2.04 -16.13 -5.09
CA GLY A 55 1.95 -14.79 -5.69
C GLY A 55 0.76 -14.54 -6.60
N GLU A 56 0.40 -13.26 -6.75
CA GLU A 56 -0.53 -12.80 -7.77
C GLU A 56 0.12 -11.73 -8.67
N THR A 57 -0.06 -11.75 -10.00
CA THR A 57 0.32 -10.59 -10.82
C THR A 57 -0.67 -10.42 -11.95
N ALA A 58 -1.16 -9.19 -12.13
CA ALA A 58 -2.19 -8.91 -13.10
C ALA A 58 -1.84 -7.74 -14.01
N VAL A 59 -2.24 -7.88 -15.28
CA VAL A 59 -2.12 -6.86 -16.32
C VAL A 59 -3.54 -6.48 -16.72
N GLY A 60 -3.91 -5.20 -16.58
CA GLY A 60 -5.28 -4.77 -16.86
C GLY A 60 -5.47 -3.26 -16.80
N ASP A 61 -6.66 -2.82 -17.22
CA ASP A 61 -7.15 -1.47 -17.00
C ASP A 61 -7.75 -1.36 -15.58
N ARG A 62 -7.73 -0.19 -14.96
CA ARG A 62 -7.99 0.06 -13.52
C ARG A 62 -9.35 -0.47 -12.99
N ASN A 63 -10.26 -0.86 -13.87
CA ASN A 63 -11.65 -1.19 -13.57
C ASN A 63 -11.97 -2.69 -13.51
N GLN A 64 -11.01 -3.60 -13.72
CA GLN A 64 -11.26 -5.05 -13.70
C GLN A 64 -10.60 -5.75 -12.50
N CYS A 65 -11.32 -6.70 -11.89
CA CYS A 65 -10.84 -7.51 -10.76
C CYS A 65 -9.74 -8.50 -11.19
N PHE A 66 -8.69 -8.65 -10.37
CA PHE A 66 -7.40 -9.27 -10.72
C PHE A 66 -7.25 -10.73 -10.24
N LYS A 67 -6.37 -11.55 -10.88
CA LYS A 67 -6.01 -12.96 -10.56
C LYS A 67 -4.50 -13.26 -10.85
N GLY A 68 -3.89 -14.31 -10.26
CA GLY A 68 -2.44 -14.36 -9.87
C GLY A 68 -1.31 -15.17 -10.56
N ALA A 69 -0.04 -15.11 -10.03
CA ALA A 69 1.28 -15.59 -10.56
C ALA A 69 2.50 -15.61 -9.56
N TYR A 70 3.55 -16.41 -9.87
CA TYR A 70 4.60 -16.95 -8.96
C TYR A 70 6.04 -16.39 -9.14
N PHE A 71 6.85 -16.25 -8.05
CA PHE A 71 8.25 -15.75 -8.07
C PHE A 71 9.33 -16.85 -8.08
N TYR A 72 10.40 -16.64 -8.86
CA TYR A 72 11.65 -17.41 -8.79
C TYR A 72 12.88 -16.51 -8.94
N GLU A 73 13.93 -16.81 -8.17
CA GLU A 73 15.20 -16.08 -8.15
C GLU A 73 16.06 -16.50 -9.35
N ASP A 74 16.00 -15.73 -10.44
CA ASP A 74 17.15 -15.19 -11.20
C ASP A 74 16.62 -14.43 -12.45
N LYS A 75 16.51 -13.10 -12.33
CA LYS A 75 16.33 -12.09 -13.41
C LYS A 75 15.16 -12.25 -14.41
N MET A 76 14.24 -13.19 -14.21
CA MET A 76 13.11 -13.46 -15.09
C MET A 76 11.81 -13.49 -14.29
N ILE A 77 10.86 -12.62 -14.64
CA ILE A 77 9.51 -12.65 -14.05
C ILE A 77 8.57 -13.35 -15.03
N LYS A 78 7.89 -14.37 -14.50
CA LYS A 78 6.83 -15.11 -15.19
C LYS A 78 5.50 -14.78 -14.54
N ILE A 79 4.61 -14.18 -15.30
CA ILE A 79 3.21 -14.02 -14.95
C ILE A 79 2.42 -15.09 -15.71
N LEU A 80 1.62 -15.88 -15.00
CA LEU A 80 0.62 -16.76 -15.61
C LEU A 80 -0.73 -16.06 -15.49
N SER A 81 -1.51 -16.04 -16.56
CA SER A 81 -2.88 -15.54 -16.54
C SER A 81 -3.81 -16.59 -17.11
N TYR A 82 -4.95 -16.75 -16.45
CA TYR A 82 -6.02 -17.63 -16.88
C TYR A 82 -7.20 -16.77 -17.31
N GLU A 83 -7.43 -16.72 -18.62
CA GLU A 83 -8.61 -16.08 -19.19
C GLU A 83 -9.67 -17.16 -19.45
N SER A 84 -10.83 -17.01 -18.83
CA SER A 84 -12.02 -17.77 -19.20
C SER A 84 -12.70 -16.99 -20.30
N LEU A 85 -12.75 -17.61 -21.48
CA LEU A 85 -13.57 -17.12 -22.59
C LEU A 85 -14.73 -18.08 -22.71
N TYR A 86 -15.94 -17.52 -22.63
CA TYR A 86 -17.13 -18.28 -22.95
C TYR A 86 -17.19 -18.38 -24.48
N ASP A 87 -17.06 -19.60 -24.98
CA ASP A 87 -17.21 -19.88 -26.40
C ASP A 87 -18.70 -20.14 -26.67
N GLU A 88 -19.32 -19.23 -27.42
CA GLU A 88 -20.76 -19.31 -27.72
C GLU A 88 -21.10 -20.52 -28.60
N ASP A 89 -20.18 -20.97 -29.46
CA ASP A 89 -20.42 -22.06 -30.41
C ASP A 89 -20.42 -23.41 -29.69
N THR A 90 -19.47 -23.60 -28.76
CA THR A 90 -19.38 -24.84 -27.96
C THR A 90 -20.19 -24.78 -26.68
N LYS A 91 -20.67 -23.60 -26.27
CA LYS A 91 -21.30 -23.32 -24.96
C LYS A 91 -20.44 -23.72 -23.77
N GLU A 92 -19.14 -23.86 -23.96
CA GLU A 92 -18.18 -24.23 -22.94
C GLU A 92 -17.30 -23.04 -22.55
N ASN A 93 -16.84 -23.05 -21.30
CA ASN A 93 -15.78 -22.13 -20.88
C ASN A 93 -14.45 -22.67 -21.38
N GLN A 94 -13.88 -22.03 -22.38
CA GLN A 94 -12.50 -22.28 -22.75
C GLN A 94 -11.57 -21.54 -21.80
N PHE A 95 -10.68 -22.28 -21.16
CA PHE A 95 -9.61 -21.71 -20.36
C PHE A 95 -8.39 -21.49 -21.24
N ILE A 96 -8.15 -20.25 -21.63
CA ILE A 96 -6.91 -19.89 -22.30
C ILE A 96 -5.88 -19.56 -21.22
N ASN A 97 -4.83 -20.39 -21.16
CA ASN A 97 -3.66 -20.11 -20.34
C ASN A 97 -2.71 -19.22 -21.14
N ARG A 98 -2.52 -17.99 -20.68
CA ARG A 98 -1.55 -17.04 -21.25
C ARG A 98 -0.36 -16.91 -20.33
N SER A 99 0.83 -16.99 -20.91
CA SER A 99 2.07 -16.79 -20.17
C SER A 99 2.70 -15.46 -20.56
N PHE A 100 2.86 -14.57 -19.58
CA PHE A 100 3.50 -13.29 -19.75
C PHE A 100 4.89 -13.33 -19.13
N TYR A 101 5.93 -13.34 -19.97
CA TYR A 101 7.33 -13.39 -19.53
C TYR A 101 7.99 -12.05 -19.77
N PHE A 102 8.75 -11.56 -18.79
CA PHE A 102 9.63 -10.41 -18.98
C PHE A 102 10.92 -10.52 -18.14
N LYS A 103 11.99 -9.88 -18.63
CA LYS A 103 13.26 -9.74 -17.92
C LYS A 103 13.24 -8.44 -17.13
N VAL A 104 13.61 -8.47 -15.84
CA VAL A 104 13.88 -7.22 -15.12
C VAL A 104 15.28 -6.74 -15.52
N ILE A 105 15.34 -5.56 -16.14
CA ILE A 105 16.59 -4.93 -16.58
C ILE A 105 17.21 -4.14 -15.43
N SER A 106 16.40 -3.33 -14.75
CA SER A 106 16.80 -2.58 -13.56
C SER A 106 15.58 -2.35 -12.68
N VAL A 107 15.81 -2.25 -11.38
CA VAL A 107 14.76 -1.90 -10.43
C VAL A 107 15.31 -0.93 -9.39
N ASP A 108 14.59 0.15 -9.17
CA ASP A 108 14.73 1.03 -8.02
C ASP A 108 13.35 1.22 -7.36
N LYS A 109 13.28 2.05 -6.30
CA LYS A 109 12.04 2.25 -5.54
C LYS A 109 10.92 2.85 -6.40
N GLN A 110 11.25 3.69 -7.36
CA GLN A 110 10.30 4.44 -8.18
C GLN A 110 10.09 3.82 -9.56
N ILE A 111 11.10 3.14 -10.09
CA ILE A 111 11.16 2.75 -11.49
C ILE A 111 11.62 1.29 -11.62
N MET A 112 10.89 0.51 -12.40
CA MET A 112 11.31 -0.81 -12.86
C MET A 112 11.40 -0.79 -14.38
N LYS A 113 12.56 -1.11 -14.93
CA LYS A 113 12.70 -1.35 -16.37
C LYS A 113 12.60 -2.82 -16.65
N ILE A 114 11.69 -3.20 -17.54
CA ILE A 114 11.46 -4.59 -17.93
C ILE A 114 11.61 -4.77 -19.43
N ARG A 115 11.98 -5.97 -19.88
CA ARG A 115 12.02 -6.35 -21.30
C ARG A 115 11.02 -7.47 -21.56
N PRO A 116 10.04 -7.29 -22.45
CA PRO A 116 9.15 -8.36 -22.90
C PRO A 116 9.89 -9.56 -23.46
N ILE A 117 9.50 -10.76 -23.03
CA ILE A 117 10.07 -12.03 -23.51
C ILE A 117 9.01 -12.87 -24.19
N SER A 118 7.81 -13.00 -23.59
CA SER A 118 6.73 -13.78 -24.20
C SER A 118 6.12 -13.06 -25.39
N ASP A 119 5.53 -13.82 -26.30
CA ASP A 119 4.87 -13.23 -27.47
C ASP A 119 3.63 -12.43 -27.06
N GLU A 120 2.94 -12.82 -25.99
CA GLU A 120 1.82 -12.06 -25.44
C GLU A 120 2.27 -10.73 -24.81
N MET A 121 3.40 -10.70 -24.09
CA MET A 121 3.98 -9.45 -23.59
C MET A 121 4.44 -8.54 -24.75
N LYS A 122 5.10 -9.12 -25.76
CA LYS A 122 5.53 -8.38 -26.95
C LYS A 122 4.34 -7.82 -27.73
N LYS A 123 3.24 -8.57 -27.82
CA LYS A 123 2.00 -8.14 -28.47
C LYS A 123 1.37 -6.97 -27.72
N MET A 124 1.37 -7.00 -26.38
CA MET A 124 0.75 -5.95 -25.57
C MET A 124 1.58 -4.67 -25.45
N PHE A 125 2.90 -4.80 -25.34
CA PHE A 125 3.77 -3.69 -24.95
C PHE A 125 4.87 -3.38 -25.98
N GLY A 126 4.93 -4.12 -27.09
CA GLY A 126 5.99 -4.02 -28.08
C GLY A 126 7.25 -4.81 -27.67
N GLN A 127 8.30 -4.70 -28.48
CA GLN A 127 9.58 -5.41 -28.23
C GLN A 127 10.60 -4.59 -27.43
N ASN A 128 10.29 -3.31 -27.18
CA ASN A 128 11.20 -2.38 -26.50
C ASN A 128 11.19 -2.58 -24.98
N ASP A 129 12.24 -2.09 -24.32
CA ASP A 129 12.28 -2.00 -22.87
C ASP A 129 11.16 -1.07 -22.36
N ILE A 130 10.40 -1.55 -21.40
CA ILE A 130 9.28 -0.84 -20.79
C ILE A 130 9.77 -0.25 -19.48
N THR A 131 9.53 1.05 -19.30
CA THR A 131 9.70 1.69 -18.00
C THR A 131 8.38 1.67 -17.26
N LEU A 132 8.39 1.03 -16.12
CA LEU A 132 7.28 0.98 -15.19
C LEU A 132 7.56 1.92 -14.03
N PHE A 133 6.58 2.72 -13.66
CA PHE A 133 6.63 3.62 -12.51
C PHE A 133 5.83 3.02 -11.37
N ASN A 134 6.46 2.87 -10.22
CA ASN A 134 5.79 2.44 -9.03
C ASN A 134 4.79 3.53 -8.61
N GLU A 135 3.48 3.26 -8.74
CA GLU A 135 2.44 4.25 -8.40
C GLU A 135 2.52 4.66 -6.93
N TYR A 136 3.04 3.77 -6.08
CA TYR A 136 3.30 4.04 -4.68
C TYR A 136 4.34 5.17 -4.49
N PHE A 137 5.31 5.30 -5.39
CA PHE A 137 6.39 6.26 -5.24
C PHE A 137 6.35 7.41 -6.23
N THR A 138 5.31 7.57 -7.05
CA THR A 138 5.09 8.82 -7.78
C THR A 138 4.87 9.92 -6.73
N PRO A 139 5.86 10.79 -6.47
CA PRO A 139 5.67 11.83 -5.47
C PRO A 139 4.55 12.73 -5.98
N PHE A 140 3.52 12.94 -5.17
CA PHE A 140 2.72 14.14 -5.38
C PHE A 140 3.70 15.30 -5.26
N GLU A 141 3.91 16.05 -6.35
CA GLU A 141 4.90 17.13 -6.37
C GLU A 141 4.69 18.11 -5.20
N ARG A 142 3.45 18.21 -4.67
CA ARG A 142 3.12 18.82 -3.38
C ARG A 142 1.97 18.06 -2.70
N PHE A 143 2.23 17.41 -1.57
CA PHE A 143 1.17 16.87 -0.71
C PHE A 143 0.68 17.94 0.27
N GLU A 144 -0.54 18.44 0.06
CA GLU A 144 -1.21 19.38 0.94
C GLU A 144 -2.39 18.69 1.64
N LEU A 145 -2.31 18.58 2.97
CA LEU A 145 -3.37 17.98 3.78
C LEU A 145 -4.41 19.06 4.12
N ASP A 146 -5.62 18.90 3.60
CA ASP A 146 -6.75 19.79 3.90
C ASP A 146 -7.48 19.35 5.16
N SER A 147 -7.76 18.04 5.27
CA SER A 147 -8.30 17.45 6.49
C SER A 147 -8.08 15.95 6.56
N LEU A 148 -8.04 15.43 7.78
CA LEU A 148 -7.98 14.02 8.11
C LEU A 148 -9.13 13.67 9.04
N TYR A 149 -9.86 12.60 8.75
CA TYR A 149 -10.81 11.98 9.66
C TYR A 149 -10.36 10.55 9.95
N TYR A 150 -10.35 10.17 11.22
CA TYR A 150 -9.95 8.85 11.67
C TYR A 150 -10.93 8.31 12.71
N THR A 151 -11.37 7.06 12.54
CA THR A 151 -12.17 6.33 13.53
C THR A 151 -11.93 4.83 13.40
N ARG A 152 -12.12 4.09 14.48
CA ARG A 152 -12.10 2.62 14.50
C ARG A 152 -13.43 2.17 15.06
N LEU A 153 -14.15 1.26 14.40
CA LEU A 153 -15.52 0.92 14.82
C LEU A 153 -15.63 0.37 16.25
N HIS A 154 -14.58 -0.23 16.80
CA HIS A 154 -14.56 -0.69 18.19
C HIS A 154 -14.08 0.34 19.20
N PHE A 155 -13.39 1.37 18.73
CA PHE A 155 -13.04 2.47 19.59
C PHE A 155 -14.16 3.49 19.52
N PRO A 156 -14.79 3.81 20.65
CA PRO A 156 -15.89 4.74 20.69
C PRO A 156 -15.38 6.18 20.59
N TYR A 157 -14.56 6.49 19.59
CA TYR A 157 -14.16 7.84 19.25
C TYR A 157 -13.91 8.02 17.76
N ALA A 158 -13.99 9.28 17.32
CA ALA A 158 -13.56 9.71 16.01
C ALA A 158 -12.80 11.03 16.16
N ILE A 159 -11.68 11.18 15.45
CA ILE A 159 -10.92 12.42 15.41
C ILE A 159 -10.98 13.02 14.00
N GLN A 160 -11.12 14.34 13.94
CA GLN A 160 -10.95 15.14 12.74
C GLN A 160 -9.83 16.15 12.97
N ILE A 161 -8.93 16.29 12.01
CA ILE A 161 -7.79 17.20 12.01
C ILE A 161 -7.88 18.07 10.75
N ASP A 162 -7.84 19.39 10.88
CA ASP A 162 -7.87 20.30 9.73
C ASP A 162 -6.46 20.68 9.25
N LYS A 163 -6.37 21.42 8.13
CA LYS A 163 -5.12 21.93 7.54
C LYS A 163 -4.27 22.79 8.46
N ASN A 164 -4.84 23.32 9.55
CA ASN A 164 -4.16 24.15 10.53
C ASN A 164 -3.74 23.35 11.78
N GLY A 165 -3.97 22.03 11.78
CA GLY A 165 -3.72 21.14 12.91
C GLY A 165 -4.74 21.28 14.04
N ASN A 166 -5.88 21.94 13.82
CA ASN A 166 -6.95 21.96 14.83
C ASN A 166 -7.62 20.59 14.85
N MET A 167 -7.86 20.07 16.05
CA MET A 167 -8.43 18.74 16.26
C MET A 167 -9.81 18.80 16.90
N HIS A 168 -10.69 17.93 16.42
CA HIS A 168 -12.01 17.68 16.99
C HIS A 168 -12.15 16.20 17.28
N LEU A 169 -12.41 15.85 18.55
CA LEU A 169 -12.65 14.48 18.98
C LEU A 169 -14.13 14.32 19.35
N GLU A 170 -14.82 13.40 18.68
CA GLU A 170 -16.10 12.88 19.12
C GLU A 170 -15.86 11.63 19.97
N ASP A 171 -16.41 11.59 21.18
CA ASP A 171 -16.33 10.45 22.10
C ASP A 171 -17.74 9.86 22.32
N TYR A 172 -17.84 8.58 22.03
CA TYR A 172 -19.04 7.75 22.07
C TYR A 172 -19.01 6.73 23.22
N ARG A 173 -18.02 6.74 24.14
CA ARG A 173 -17.79 5.71 25.17
C ARG A 173 -19.00 5.45 26.07
N SER A 174 -19.92 6.40 26.16
CA SER A 174 -21.08 6.30 27.04
C SER A 174 -22.20 5.46 26.41
N TYR A 175 -22.04 4.14 26.44
CA TYR A 175 -23.09 3.19 26.03
C TYR A 175 -24.41 3.42 26.80
N LYS A 176 -24.32 3.86 28.07
CA LYS A 176 -25.50 4.10 28.92
C LYS A 176 -26.32 5.34 28.54
N VAL A 177 -25.69 6.38 27.96
CA VAL A 177 -26.34 7.72 27.91
C VAL A 177 -26.64 8.19 26.49
N LYS A 178 -26.23 7.49 25.43
CA LYS A 178 -26.36 7.92 24.01
C LYS A 178 -25.87 9.36 23.74
N LYS A 179 -25.18 9.99 24.69
CA LYS A 179 -24.71 11.38 24.62
C LYS A 179 -23.29 11.39 24.09
N LYS A 180 -23.13 11.89 22.87
CA LYS A 180 -21.82 12.20 22.29
C LYS A 180 -21.16 13.32 23.10
N LYS A 181 -19.91 13.12 23.50
CA LYS A 181 -19.06 14.19 24.06
C LYS A 181 -18.17 14.72 22.94
N TYR A 182 -17.90 16.02 22.98
CA TYR A 182 -17.07 16.70 21.98
C TYR A 182 -15.90 17.37 22.68
N PHE A 183 -14.73 17.20 22.11
CA PHE A 183 -13.51 17.83 22.58
C PHE A 183 -12.79 18.54 21.43
N SER A 184 -12.05 19.58 21.77
CA SER A 184 -11.14 20.26 20.86
C SER A 184 -9.71 20.16 21.38
N GLY A 185 -8.78 20.03 20.45
CA GLY A 185 -7.34 20.08 20.70
C GLY A 185 -6.64 20.80 19.55
N LYS A 186 -5.33 20.91 19.62
CA LYS A 186 -4.51 21.44 18.54
C LYS A 186 -3.18 20.68 18.53
N LEU A 187 -2.78 20.21 17.36
CA LEU A 187 -1.46 19.62 17.19
C LEU A 187 -0.40 20.70 17.29
N ASP A 188 0.72 20.38 17.92
CA ASP A 188 1.89 21.21 17.73
C ASP A 188 2.40 21.08 16.27
N LYS A 189 3.23 22.04 15.87
CA LYS A 189 3.74 22.13 14.49
C LYS A 189 4.52 20.88 14.09
N ASN A 190 5.29 20.28 15.02
CA ASN A 190 6.13 19.13 14.74
C ASN A 190 5.28 17.87 14.58
N GLN A 191 4.30 17.65 15.46
CA GLN A 191 3.31 16.58 15.34
C GLN A 191 2.55 16.65 14.02
N PHE A 192 2.15 17.86 13.60
CA PHE A 192 1.43 18.02 12.33
C PHE A 192 2.31 17.71 11.11
N ILE A 193 3.57 18.15 11.12
CA ILE A 193 4.55 17.82 10.07
C ILE A 193 4.81 16.30 10.03
N GLU A 194 5.02 15.68 11.20
CA GLU A 194 5.23 14.24 11.33
C GLU A 194 4.03 13.46 10.79
N LEU A 195 2.81 13.86 11.16
CA LEU A 195 1.58 13.25 10.66
C LEU A 195 1.49 13.34 9.13
N LYS A 196 1.77 14.51 8.53
CA LYS A 196 1.81 14.67 7.07
C LYS A 196 2.83 13.73 6.44
N ASN A 197 4.02 13.62 7.02
CA ASN A 197 5.07 12.73 6.55
C ASN A 197 4.67 11.26 6.64
N LEU A 198 3.95 10.87 7.69
CA LEU A 198 3.43 9.50 7.82
C LEU A 198 2.33 9.20 6.81
N ILE A 199 1.41 10.15 6.54
CA ILE A 199 0.42 9.98 5.46
C ILE A 199 1.14 9.80 4.12
N TYR A 200 2.11 10.66 3.83
CA TYR A 200 2.91 10.58 2.61
C TYR A 200 3.66 9.24 2.50
N ARG A 201 4.40 8.85 3.53
CA ARG A 201 5.18 7.58 3.56
C ARG A 201 4.31 6.34 3.54
N SER A 202 3.11 6.39 4.12
CA SER A 202 2.18 5.26 4.11
C SER A 202 1.62 4.97 2.72
N GLN A 203 1.67 5.96 1.82
CA GLN A 203 1.12 5.90 0.47
C GLN A 203 -0.36 5.53 0.43
N ILE A 204 -1.05 5.68 1.57
CA ILE A 204 -2.46 5.31 1.71
C ILE A 204 -3.37 6.12 0.77
N THR A 205 -2.90 7.27 0.30
CA THR A 205 -3.62 8.15 -0.63
C THR A 205 -3.56 7.68 -2.09
N SER A 206 -2.61 6.81 -2.46
CA SER A 206 -2.46 6.22 -3.79
C SER A 206 -3.08 4.82 -3.91
N MET A 207 -3.48 4.19 -2.79
CA MET A 207 -4.09 2.86 -2.80
C MET A 207 -5.43 2.84 -3.56
N SER A 208 -5.70 1.73 -4.24
CA SER A 208 -6.94 1.54 -5.00
C SER A 208 -8.13 1.22 -4.06
N ASN A 209 -9.36 1.61 -4.45
CA ASN A 209 -10.58 1.31 -3.67
C ASN A 209 -10.75 -0.19 -3.37
N CYS A 210 -10.26 -1.06 -4.25
CA CYS A 210 -10.32 -2.52 -4.08
C CYS A 210 -9.44 -3.02 -2.93
N GLU A 211 -8.27 -2.42 -2.71
CA GLU A 211 -7.37 -2.75 -1.60
C GLU A 211 -7.91 -2.23 -0.29
N ILE A 212 -8.51 -1.05 -0.38
CA ILE A 212 -9.10 -0.35 0.73
C ILE A 212 -10.23 -1.18 1.36
N ASN A 213 -11.08 -1.82 0.55
CA ASN A 213 -12.33 -2.45 1.02
C ASN A 213 -12.19 -3.92 1.43
N LYS A 214 -10.97 -4.47 1.63
CA LYS A 214 -10.81 -5.81 2.20
C LYS A 214 -11.24 -5.78 3.68
N SER A 215 -12.52 -6.06 3.92
CA SER A 215 -13.07 -6.27 5.25
C SER A 215 -12.85 -7.72 5.66
N CYS A 216 -12.15 -7.91 6.77
CA CYS A 216 -12.22 -9.14 7.54
C CYS A 216 -13.53 -9.09 8.36
N SER A 217 -14.32 -10.18 8.37
CA SER A 217 -15.64 -10.24 9.05
C SER A 217 -15.54 -9.97 10.56
N ASP A 218 -14.39 -10.32 11.14
CA ASP A 218 -14.16 -10.29 12.59
C ASP A 218 -13.25 -9.12 12.99
N CYS A 219 -12.84 -8.30 12.02
CA CYS A 219 -11.92 -7.20 12.25
C CYS A 219 -12.68 -5.87 12.24
N HIS A 220 -12.42 -5.04 13.25
CA HIS A 220 -13.08 -3.74 13.36
C HIS A 220 -12.45 -2.76 12.40
N PRO A 221 -13.17 -2.34 11.34
CA PRO A 221 -12.55 -1.58 10.29
C PRO A 221 -12.08 -0.23 10.83
N THR A 222 -10.85 0.07 10.45
CA THR A 222 -10.26 1.38 10.59
C THR A 222 -10.71 2.21 9.41
N ILE A 223 -11.31 3.37 9.69
CA ILE A 223 -11.77 4.31 8.67
C ILE A 223 -10.89 5.55 8.74
N LEU A 224 -10.20 5.83 7.65
CA LEU A 224 -9.45 7.05 7.39
C LEU A 224 -10.11 7.77 6.20
N LYS A 225 -10.44 9.04 6.35
CA LYS A 225 -10.81 9.92 5.22
C LYS A 225 -9.77 11.02 5.14
N ILE A 226 -9.04 11.09 4.04
CA ILE A 226 -7.96 12.03 3.83
C ILE A 226 -8.39 12.94 2.70
N PHE A 227 -8.63 14.21 3.02
CA PHE A 227 -8.83 15.24 2.02
C PHE A 227 -7.48 15.93 1.80
N HIS A 228 -6.96 15.83 0.59
CA HIS A 228 -5.64 16.35 0.21
C HIS A 228 -5.66 16.79 -1.24
N ASN A 229 -4.98 17.89 -1.57
CA ASN A 229 -4.92 18.43 -2.93
C ASN A 229 -6.32 18.52 -3.60
N ASN A 230 -7.35 18.93 -2.85
CA ASN A 230 -8.76 18.95 -3.29
C ASN A 230 -9.37 17.59 -3.67
N LYS A 231 -8.75 16.48 -3.28
CA LYS A 231 -9.19 15.10 -3.53
C LYS A 231 -9.50 14.39 -2.22
N LEU A 232 -10.61 13.66 -2.20
CA LEU A 232 -10.95 12.76 -1.10
C LEU A 232 -10.41 11.36 -1.36
N THR A 233 -9.51 10.88 -0.50
CA THR A 233 -9.17 9.46 -0.40
C THR A 233 -9.89 8.85 0.80
N TYR A 234 -10.58 7.73 0.57
CA TYR A 234 -11.27 6.97 1.59
C TYR A 234 -10.52 5.66 1.82
N TYR A 235 -10.18 5.35 3.07
CA TYR A 235 -9.56 4.09 3.46
C TYR A 235 -10.40 3.42 4.56
N ARG A 236 -10.93 2.22 4.32
CA ARG A 236 -11.75 1.41 5.23
C ARG A 236 -11.31 -0.05 5.22
N ALA A 237 -10.28 -0.38 5.99
CA ALA A 237 -9.76 -1.75 6.02
C ALA A 237 -10.05 -2.43 7.35
N GLY A 238 -10.41 -3.71 7.31
CA GLY A 238 -10.50 -4.55 8.51
C GLY A 238 -9.13 -4.78 9.16
N MET A 239 -8.11 -5.00 8.33
CA MET A 239 -6.71 -5.07 8.74
C MET A 239 -5.95 -3.87 8.21
N ILE A 240 -5.09 -3.27 9.04
CA ILE A 240 -4.29 -2.10 8.64
C ILE A 240 -3.17 -2.58 7.73
N HIS A 241 -3.03 -2.00 6.54
CA HIS A 241 -1.91 -2.27 5.65
C HIS A 241 -0.58 -1.94 6.35
N ALA A 242 0.46 -2.75 6.15
CA ALA A 242 1.74 -2.60 6.85
C ALA A 242 2.30 -1.16 6.75
N SER A 243 2.22 -0.55 5.56
CA SER A 243 2.66 0.84 5.34
C SER A 243 1.88 1.89 6.14
N ALA A 244 0.64 1.60 6.55
CA ALA A 244 -0.23 2.50 7.29
C ALA A 244 -0.17 2.28 8.82
N VAL A 245 0.54 1.26 9.30
CA VAL A 245 0.61 0.93 10.75
C VAL A 245 1.18 2.11 11.54
N SER A 246 2.31 2.69 11.11
CA SER A 246 2.92 3.83 11.81
C SER A 246 2.02 5.06 11.82
N LEU A 247 1.24 5.30 10.76
CA LEU A 247 0.26 6.38 10.71
C LEU A 247 -0.85 6.16 11.75
N VAL A 248 -1.41 4.95 11.82
CA VAL A 248 -2.48 4.63 12.77
C VAL A 248 -1.98 4.71 14.21
N TRP A 249 -0.80 4.17 14.50
CA TRP A 249 -0.19 4.28 15.83
C TRP A 249 0.05 5.73 16.23
N LYS A 250 0.52 6.57 15.31
CA LYS A 250 0.71 7.99 15.60
C LYS A 250 -0.61 8.70 15.90
N LEU A 251 -1.70 8.35 15.21
CA LEU A 251 -3.03 8.89 15.51
C LEU A 251 -3.52 8.46 16.90
N ASP A 252 -3.32 7.19 17.27
CA ASP A 252 -3.67 6.69 18.60
C ASP A 252 -2.81 7.36 19.70
N GLU A 253 -1.53 7.60 19.44
CA GLU A 253 -0.62 8.37 20.31
C GLU A 253 -1.11 9.81 20.49
N ILE A 254 -1.42 10.52 19.39
CA ILE A 254 -1.97 11.88 19.39
C ILE A 254 -3.24 11.93 20.24
N ILE A 255 -4.17 10.99 20.04
CA ILE A 255 -5.43 10.95 20.78
C ILE A 255 -5.20 10.78 22.28
N SER A 256 -4.25 9.92 22.66
CA SER A 256 -3.96 9.59 24.06
C SER A 256 -3.20 10.70 24.79
N ASN A 257 -2.28 11.37 24.10
CA ASN A 257 -1.38 12.35 24.71
C ASN A 257 -1.88 13.81 24.63
N THR A 258 -2.89 14.07 23.80
CA THR A 258 -3.46 15.43 23.67
C THR A 258 -4.25 15.83 24.92
N LYS A 259 -3.97 17.02 25.45
CA LYS A 259 -4.80 17.67 26.48
C LYS A 259 -6.09 18.19 25.86
N TRP A 260 -7.15 17.40 25.96
CA TRP A 260 -8.45 17.71 25.36
C TRP A 260 -9.26 18.75 26.16
N LYS A 261 -9.75 19.79 25.48
CA LYS A 261 -10.71 20.74 26.05
C LYS A 261 -12.13 20.34 25.67
N LYS A 262 -12.99 20.06 26.64
CA LYS A 262 -14.41 19.77 26.39
C LYS A 262 -15.10 20.99 25.78
N ILE A 263 -15.85 20.78 24.71
CA ILE A 263 -16.63 21.82 24.04
C ILE A 263 -18.12 21.48 24.04
N LYS A 264 -18.97 22.51 24.05
CA LYS A 264 -20.40 22.33 23.79
C LYS A 264 -20.58 21.95 22.32
N LYS A 265 -21.50 21.03 22.02
CA LYS A 265 -21.89 20.70 20.65
C LYS A 265 -22.31 22.00 19.95
N ARG A 266 -21.49 22.50 19.01
CA ARG A 266 -21.93 23.58 18.14
C ARG A 266 -23.05 23.02 17.29
N LYS A 267 -24.24 23.65 17.30
CA LYS A 267 -25.25 23.40 16.28
C LYS A 267 -24.64 23.86 14.96
N THR A 268 -24.04 22.94 14.20
CA THR A 268 -23.53 23.24 12.86
C THR A 268 -24.67 23.79 12.00
N VAL A 269 -24.35 24.70 11.08
CA VAL A 269 -25.35 25.30 10.16
C VAL A 269 -26.07 24.21 9.35
N ALA A 270 -25.40 23.10 9.04
CA ALA A 270 -26.00 21.92 8.44
C ALA A 270 -27.16 21.30 9.26
N ASN A 271 -27.17 21.45 10.60
CA ASN A 271 -28.29 21.02 11.44
C ASN A 271 -29.44 22.05 11.52
N ARG A 272 -29.24 23.27 11.00
CA ARG A 272 -30.32 24.28 10.90
C ARG A 272 -31.12 24.13 9.61
N ILE A 273 -30.48 23.70 8.52
CA ILE A 273 -31.12 23.60 7.19
C ILE A 273 -32.14 22.44 7.16
N GLY A 274 -31.95 21.36 7.92
CA GLY A 274 -32.87 20.22 7.95
C GLY A 274 -34.12 20.34 8.84
N ARG A 275 -34.51 21.55 9.25
CA ARG A 275 -35.70 21.78 10.12
C ARG A 275 -36.57 22.97 9.74
N SER A 276 -36.31 23.59 8.59
CA SER A 276 -37.15 24.66 8.05
C SER A 276 -37.74 24.20 6.73
N GLU A 277 -38.77 23.37 6.80
CA GLU A 277 -39.89 23.39 5.85
C GLU A 277 -41.07 22.65 6.51
N PRO A 278 -42.20 23.34 6.76
CA PRO A 278 -43.47 22.72 7.18
C PRO A 278 -44.14 21.98 6.02
#